data_AF-X0ZSM1-F1
#
_entry.id   AF-X0ZSM1-F1
#
_cell.length_a   1.000
_cell.length_b   1.000
_cell.length_c   1.000
_cell.angle_alpha   90.00
_cell.angle_beta   90.00
_cell.angle_gamma   90.00
#
_symmetry.space_group_name_H-M   'P 1'
#
loop_
_entity.id
_entity.type
_entity.pdbx_description
1 polymer ?
#
loop_
_entity_poly.entity_id
_entity_poly.type
_entity_poly.pdbx_seq_one_letter_code
_entity_poly.pdbx_strand_id
1 'polypeptide(L)' 'DLPDVIRACREEGMQDITDNLCELVKNGSIEPKEAYKYAPNADELKMALKGIRAATRGIL' A
#
# COMPACT_ATOMS: atom_id res chain seq x y z
N ASP A 1 -7.05 -13.67 -6.68
CA ASP A 1 -7.28 -13.66 -5.22
C ASP A 1 -7.85 -12.33 -4.74
N LEU A 2 -8.31 -12.26 -3.48
CA LEU A 2 -8.83 -11.02 -2.87
C LEU A 2 -7.86 -9.82 -2.97
N PRO A 3 -6.54 -9.96 -2.73
CA PRO A 3 -5.59 -8.87 -2.92
C PRO A 3 -5.52 -8.34 -4.36
N ASP A 4 -5.71 -9.21 -5.36
CA ASP A 4 -5.69 -8.80 -6.77
C ASP A 4 -6.94 -7.96 -7.10
N VAL A 5 -8.10 -8.35 -6.56
CA VAL A 5 -9.36 -7.60 -6.74
C VAL A 5 -9.27 -6.24 -6.06
N ILE A 6 -8.75 -6.16 -4.83
CA ILE A 6 -8.55 -4.90 -4.11
C ILE A 6 -7.63 -3.95 -4.91
N ARG A 7 -6.56 -4.49 -5.50
CA ARG A 7 -5.66 -3.71 -6.36
C ARG A 7 -6.29 -3.29 -7.68
N ALA A 8 -7.10 -4.16 -8.29
CA ALA A 8 -7.78 -3.88 -9.55
C ALA A 8 -8.89 -2.83 -9.41
N CYS A 9 -9.64 -2.86 -8.30
CA CYS A 9 -10.74 -1.95 -8.00
C CYS A 9 -10.28 -0.70 -7.23
N ARG A 10 -9.00 -0.34 -7.28
CA ARG A 10 -8.48 0.84 -6.55
C ARG A 10 -9.15 2.14 -6.98
N GLU A 11 -9.45 2.27 -8.27
CA GLU A 11 -10.16 3.42 -8.84
C GLU A 11 -11.63 3.48 -8.41
N GLU A 12 -12.19 2.35 -7.99
CA GLU A 12 -13.54 2.25 -7.44
C GLU A 12 -13.58 2.53 -5.92
N GLY A 13 -12.44 2.94 -5.35
CA GLY A 13 -12.30 3.27 -3.93
C GLY A 13 -11.86 2.10 -3.04
N MET A 14 -11.51 0.94 -3.62
CA MET A 14 -10.88 -0.12 -2.84
C MET A 14 -9.45 0.26 -2.48
N GLN A 15 -9.04 -0.06 -1.26
CA GLN A 15 -7.71 0.29 -0.79
C GLN A 15 -7.14 -0.85 0.05
N ASP A 16 -5.91 -1.24 -0.27
CA ASP A 16 -5.18 -2.19 0.54
C ASP A 16 -4.65 -1.51 1.82
N ILE A 17 -4.56 -2.27 2.90
CA ILE A 17 -4.03 -1.79 4.19
C ILE A 17 -2.60 -1.26 4.02
N THR A 18 -1.79 -1.91 3.19
CA THR A 18 -0.39 -1.51 2.94
C THR A 18 -0.31 -0.16 2.24
N ASP A 19 -1.20 0.07 1.27
CA ASP A 19 -1.31 1.36 0.58
C ASP A 19 -1.79 2.47 1.54
N ASN A 20 -2.79 2.17 2.37
CA ASN A 20 -3.29 3.10 3.37
C ASN A 20 -2.20 3.54 4.36
N LEU A 21 -1.47 2.57 4.93
CA LEU A 21 -0.37 2.86 5.85
C LEU A 21 0.75 3.66 5.16
N CYS A 22 1.04 3.34 3.89
CA CYS A 22 2.03 4.07 3.11
C CYS A 22 1.64 5.54 2.91
N GLU A 23 0.37 5.81 2.59
CA GLU A 23 -0.16 7.17 2.43
C GLU A 23 -0.18 7.93 3.76
N LEU A 24 -0.59 7.29 4.87
CA LEU A 24 -0.56 7.90 6.19
C LEU A 24 0.86 8.30 6.62
N VAL A 25 1.86 7.47 6.31
CA VAL A 25 3.27 7.81 6.57
C VAL A 25 3.73 8.97 5.69
N LYS A 26 3.40 8.94 4.39
CA LYS A 26 3.79 10.00 3.43
C LYS A 26 3.17 11.35 3.76
N ASN A 27 1.94 11.34 4.27
CA ASN A 27 1.22 12.54 4.70
C ASN A 27 1.66 13.02 6.10
N GLY A 28 2.56 12.28 6.77
CA GLY A 28 3.05 12.62 8.11
C GLY A 28 2.06 12.34 9.24
N SER A 29 0.97 11.61 8.97
CA SER A 29 -0.02 11.24 9.98
C SER A 29 0.50 10.20 10.97
N ILE A 30 1.40 9.32 10.53
CA ILE A 30 2.02 8.28 11.36
C ILE A 30 3.52 8.15 11.07
N GLU A 31 4.30 7.71 12.06
CA GLU A 31 5.72 7.39 11.84
C GLU A 31 5.88 6.06 11.08
N PRO A 32 6.90 5.93 10.21
CA PRO A 32 7.18 4.67 9.51
C PRO A 32 7.34 3.48 10.47
N LYS A 33 7.95 3.73 11.64
CA LYS A 33 8.20 2.72 12.67
C LYS A 33 6.91 2.14 13.23
N GLU A 34 5.91 2.99 13.44
CA GLU A 34 4.58 2.57 13.91
C GLU A 34 3.84 1.86 12.78
N ALA A 35 3.91 2.38 11.54
CA ALA A 35 3.31 1.74 10.39
C ALA A 35 3.81 0.30 10.17
N TYR A 36 5.11 0.03 10.36
CA TYR A 36 5.67 -1.33 10.25
C TYR A 36 5.16 -2.31 11.32
N LYS A 37 4.78 -1.83 12.51
CA LYS A 37 4.24 -2.70 13.57
C LYS A 37 2.83 -3.19 13.27
N TYR A 38 2.04 -2.36 12.60
CA TYR A 38 0.64 -2.65 12.27
C TYR A 38 0.46 -3.14 10.83
N ALA A 39 1.52 -3.10 10.01
CA ALA A 39 1.47 -3.62 8.65
C ALA A 39 1.30 -5.15 8.65
N PRO A 40 0.40 -5.70 7.81
CA PRO A 40 0.30 -7.14 7.61
C PRO A 40 1.58 -7.71 6.99
N ASN A 41 2.31 -6.91 6.20
CA ASN A 41 3.62 -7.25 5.65
C ASN A 41 4.55 -6.02 5.69
N ALA A 42 5.54 -6.04 6.59
CA ALA A 42 6.48 -4.93 6.76
C ALA A 42 7.39 -4.74 5.54
N ASP A 43 7.75 -5.81 4.83
CA ASP A 43 8.60 -5.73 3.63
C ASP A 43 7.86 -5.07 2.47
N GLU A 44 6.58 -5.42 2.27
CA GLU A 44 5.72 -4.81 1.26
C GLU A 44 5.53 -3.31 1.53
N LEU A 45 5.24 -2.94 2.79
CA LEU A 45 5.13 -1.54 3.20
C LEU A 45 6.45 -0.78 2.96
N LYS A 46 7.60 -1.40 3.28
CA LYS A 46 8.92 -0.79 3.06
C LYS A 46 9.21 -0.56 1.58
N MET A 47 8.79 -1.47 0.70
CA MET A 47 8.89 -1.29 -0.75
C MET A 47 7.96 -0.17 -1.24
N ALA A 48 6.71 -0.13 -0.75
CA ALA A 48 5.73 0.91 -1.08
C ALA A 48 6.18 2.31 -0.63
N LEU A 49 6.80 2.42 0.56
CA LEU A 49 7.37 3.66 1.10
C LEU A 49 8.58 4.15 0.29
N LYS A 50 9.39 3.23 -0.23
CA LYS A 50 10.49 3.54 -1.16
C LYS A 50 10.02 3.99 -2.54
N GLY A 51 8.71 4.04 -2.79
CA GLY A 51 8.15 4.40 -4.10
C GLY A 51 8.31 3.29 -5.15
N ILE A 52 8.78 2.11 -4.74
CA ILE A 52 8.81 0.92 -5.58
C ILE A 52 7.40 0.35 -5.54
N ARG A 53 6.52 0.96 -6.34
CA ARG A 53 5.24 0.35 -6.66
C ARG A 53 5.51 -0.63 -7.77
N ALA A 54 5.18 -1.90 -7.55
CA ALA A 54 4.84 -2.77 -8.66
C ALA A 54 3.64 -2.10 -9.33
N ALA A 55 3.90 -1.24 -10.31
CA ALA A 55 2.86 -0.70 -11.16
C ALA A 55 2.17 -1.91 -11.76
N THR A 56 0.93 -2.18 -11.35
CA THR A 56 0.01 -2.95 -12.16
C THR A 56 0.08 -2.29 -13.52
N ARG A 57 0.79 -2.95 -14.45
CA ARG A 57 0.72 -2.62 -15.87
C ARG A 57 -0.77 -2.60 -16.16
N GLY A 58 -1.26 -1.43 -16.57
CA GLY A 58 -2.58 -1.30 -17.13
C GLY A 58 -2.76 -2.43 -18.13
N ILE A 59 -3.83 -3.21 -17.94
CA ILE A 59 -4.21 -4.25 -18.87
C ILE A 59 -4.44 -3.55 -20.21
N LEU A 60 -3.53 -3.78 -21.16
CA LEU A 60 -3.68 -3.52 -22.59
C LEU A 60 -3.92 -4.86 -23.27
#